data_AF-A0A2W4LKS1-F1
#
_entry.id   AF-A0A2W4LKS1-F1
#
_cell.length_a   1.000
_cell.length_b   1.000
_cell.length_c   1.000
_cell.angle_alpha   90.00
_cell.angle_beta   90.00
_cell.angle_gamma   90.00
#
_symmetry.space_group_name_H-M   'P 1'
#
loop_
_entity.id
_entity.type
_entity.pdbx_description
1 polymer ?
#
loop_
_entity_poly.entity_id
_entity_poly.type
_entity_poly.pdbx_seq_one_letter_code
_entity_poly.pdbx_strand_id
1 'polypeptide(L)'
;MSDHENGTRQQRRRQKYIWKPEMIRALREHMGLTQRELADQLEVRQQTISEWETGLHTPHRSTQKTLSMVAERAGFQYPMNTEEDEGNNS
;
A
#
# COMPACT_ATOMS: atom_id res chain seq x y z
N MET A 1 -6.53 -33.68 2.12
CA MET A 1 -7.44 -32.52 2.11
C MET A 1 -7.08 -31.78 3.39
N SER A 2 -5.92 -31.12 3.36
CA SER A 2 -5.16 -30.83 4.57
C SER A 2 -5.42 -29.40 5.02
N ASP A 3 -5.91 -29.33 6.25
CA ASP A 3 -5.63 -28.36 7.31
C ASP A 3 -4.83 -27.12 6.93
N HIS A 4 -5.32 -25.95 7.34
CA HIS A 4 -4.80 -25.28 8.55
C HIS A 4 -5.64 -24.03 8.85
N GLU A 5 -6.40 -24.09 9.95
CA GLU A 5 -6.69 -22.92 10.76
C GLU A 5 -5.38 -22.32 11.27
N ASN A 6 -5.24 -20.98 11.27
CA ASN A 6 -4.38 -20.32 12.23
C ASN A 6 -4.76 -18.84 12.38
N GLY A 7 -5.26 -18.50 13.56
CA GLY A 7 -5.37 -17.12 14.02
C GLY A 7 -4.02 -16.58 14.47
N THR A 8 -3.71 -15.34 14.11
CA THR A 8 -2.65 -14.57 14.78
C THR A 8 -3.09 -13.13 15.00
N ARG A 9 -3.56 -12.90 16.23
CA ARG A 9 -3.18 -11.80 17.12
C ARG A 9 -2.11 -10.86 16.54
N GLN A 10 -2.45 -9.60 16.28
CA GLN A 10 -1.61 -8.43 16.55
C GLN A 10 -2.33 -7.12 16.22
N GLN A 11 -3.03 -6.57 17.21
CA GLN A 11 -3.33 -5.15 17.26
C GLN A 11 -2.06 -4.41 17.67
N ARG A 12 -1.15 -4.18 16.71
CA ARG A 12 0.04 -3.32 16.88
C ARG A 12 -0.18 -2.07 16.04
N ARG A 13 -0.33 -0.93 16.73
CA ARG A 13 -0.29 0.47 16.26
C ARG A 13 -0.88 0.70 14.85
N ARG A 14 -2.09 1.23 14.80
CA ARG A 14 -2.85 1.61 13.59
C ARG A 14 -2.14 2.75 12.82
N GLN A 15 -1.00 2.47 12.20
CA GLN A 15 -0.41 3.30 11.14
C GLN A 15 -1.41 3.31 9.98
N LYS A 16 -2.31 4.28 9.90
CA LYS A 16 -3.31 4.41 8.82
C LYS A 16 -2.58 4.83 7.54
N TYR A 17 -1.95 3.86 6.89
CA TYR A 17 -1.68 4.00 5.47
C TYR A 17 -3.05 4.17 4.78
N ILE A 18 -3.17 5.22 3.96
CA ILE A 18 -4.36 5.52 3.16
C ILE A 18 -3.86 5.64 1.72
N TRP A 19 -3.68 4.52 1.04
CA TRP A 19 -3.40 4.51 -0.38
C TRP A 19 -4.70 4.69 -1.16
N LYS A 20 -4.84 5.83 -1.83
CA LYS A 20 -5.97 6.14 -2.70
C LYS A 20 -5.72 5.68 -4.13
N PRO A 21 -6.75 5.37 -4.92
CA PRO A 21 -6.64 5.05 -6.35
C PRO A 21 -5.75 6.02 -7.12
N GLU A 22 -5.96 7.32 -6.90
CA GLU A 22 -5.21 8.41 -7.53
C GLU A 22 -3.70 8.36 -7.19
N MET A 23 -3.33 7.97 -5.97
CA MET A 23 -1.93 7.89 -5.53
C MET A 23 -1.21 6.70 -6.14
N ILE A 24 -1.89 5.56 -6.27
CA ILE A 24 -1.33 4.36 -6.89
C ILE A 24 -1.06 4.63 -8.37
N ARG A 25 -2.00 5.30 -9.03
CA ARG A 25 -1.83 5.74 -10.42
C ARG A 25 -0.69 6.74 -10.55
N ALA A 26 -0.63 7.75 -9.68
CA ALA A 26 0.43 8.76 -9.69
C ALA A 26 1.82 8.14 -9.44
N LEU A 27 1.93 7.19 -8.50
CA LEU A 27 3.17 6.44 -8.24
C LEU A 27 3.59 5.65 -9.49
N ARG A 28 2.64 4.96 -10.13
CA ARG A 28 2.88 4.21 -11.35
C ARG A 28 3.39 5.11 -12.48
N GLU A 29 2.73 6.25 -12.68
CA GLU A 29 3.10 7.24 -13.70
C GLU A 29 4.45 7.90 -13.40
N HIS A 30 4.75 8.20 -12.14
CA HIS A 30 6.03 8.75 -11.70
C HIS A 30 7.19 7.80 -11.96
N MET A 31 6.97 6.49 -11.75
CA MET A 31 7.98 5.46 -12.06
C MET A 31 8.01 5.07 -13.54
N GLY A 32 7.10 5.58 -14.37
CA GLY A 32 6.97 5.19 -15.78
C GLY A 32 6.58 3.72 -15.99
N LEU A 33 5.95 3.09 -14.99
CA LEU A 33 5.63 1.66 -15.01
C LEU A 33 4.25 1.39 -15.62
N THR A 34 4.09 0.19 -16.19
CA THR A 34 2.77 -0.35 -16.53
C THR A 34 2.10 -0.96 -15.29
N GLN A 35 0.77 -1.16 -15.34
CA GLN A 35 0.04 -1.83 -14.25
C GLN A 35 0.60 -3.23 -13.98
N ARG A 36 1.10 -3.93 -15.02
CA ARG A 36 1.71 -5.24 -14.90
C ARG A 36 3.04 -5.17 -14.16
N GLU A 37 3.90 -4.20 -14.47
CA GLU A 37 5.19 -4.06 -13.81
C GLU A 37 5.05 -3.63 -12.35
N LEU A 38 4.11 -2.73 -12.06
CA LEU A 38 3.77 -2.41 -10.67
C LEU A 38 3.22 -3.63 -9.94
N ALA A 39 2.40 -4.45 -10.60
CA ALA A 39 1.89 -5.69 -10.02
C ALA A 39 3.02 -6.69 -9.72
N ASP A 40 3.99 -6.82 -10.63
CA ASP A 40 5.16 -7.67 -10.48
C ASP A 40 6.01 -7.24 -9.27
N GLN A 41 6.27 -5.92 -9.14
CA GLN A 41 6.99 -5.36 -8.00
C GLN A 41 6.26 -5.55 -6.66
N LEU A 42 4.93 -5.55 -6.68
CA LEU A 42 4.11 -5.74 -5.49
C LEU A 42 3.74 -7.22 -5.26
N GLU A 43 4.19 -8.12 -6.14
CA GLU A 43 3.88 -9.55 -6.12
C GLU A 43 2.37 -9.84 -6.11
N VAL A 44 1.60 -9.00 -6.82
CA VAL A 44 0.14 -9.12 -6.97
C VAL A 44 -0.25 -9.34 -8.43
N ARG A 45 -1.55 -9.56 -8.67
CA ARG A 45 -2.07 -9.66 -10.04
C ARG A 45 -2.27 -8.26 -10.62
N GLN A 46 -2.08 -8.11 -11.93
CA GLN A 46 -2.36 -6.85 -12.64
C GLN A 46 -3.82 -6.41 -12.47
N GLN A 47 -4.75 -7.36 -12.39
CA GLN A 47 -6.17 -7.08 -12.14
C GLN A 47 -6.37 -6.39 -10.78
N THR A 48 -5.61 -6.80 -9.76
CA THR A 48 -5.63 -6.18 -8.42
C THR A 48 -5.19 -4.72 -8.46
N ILE A 49 -4.19 -4.37 -9.28
CA ILE A 49 -3.78 -2.96 -9.49
C ILE A 49 -4.91 -2.16 -10.12
N SER A 50 -5.59 -2.71 -11.13
CA SER A 50 -6.74 -2.07 -11.76
C SER A 50 -7.88 -1.83 -10.77
N GLU A 51 -8.19 -2.82 -9.92
CA GLU A 51 -9.20 -2.68 -8.86
C GLU A 51 -8.84 -1.60 -7.85
N TRP A 52 -7.54 -1.42 -7.56
CA TRP A 52 -7.09 -0.35 -6.67
C TRP A 52 -7.11 1.01 -7.32
N GLU A 53 -6.68 1.14 -8.58
CA GLU A 53 -6.70 2.39 -9.34
C GLU A 53 -8.13 2.86 -9.66
N THR A 54 -9.10 1.94 -9.71
CA THR A 54 -10.53 2.24 -9.89
C THR A 54 -11.27 2.47 -8.57
N GLY A 55 -10.64 2.18 -7.43
CA GLY A 55 -11.25 2.28 -6.10
C GLY A 55 -12.26 1.16 -5.80
N LEU A 56 -12.33 0.12 -6.63
CA LEU A 56 -13.18 -1.05 -6.40
C LEU A 56 -12.71 -1.84 -5.16
N HIS A 57 -11.39 -1.89 -4.96
CA HIS A 57 -10.79 -2.56 -3.81
C HIS A 57 -9.69 -1.68 -3.19
N THR A 58 -9.54 -1.70 -1.87
CA THR A 58 -8.44 -0.99 -1.20
C THR A 58 -7.31 -1.98 -0.90
N PRO A 59 -6.03 -1.64 -1.14
CA PRO A 59 -4.92 -2.54 -0.81
C PRO A 59 -4.94 -2.92 0.68
N HIS A 60 -4.64 -4.19 0.98
CA HIS A 60 -4.53 -4.63 2.37
C HIS A 60 -3.31 -3.98 3.05
N ARG A 61 -3.29 -3.97 4.39
CA ARG A 61 -2.21 -3.35 5.19
C ARG A 61 -0.81 -3.77 4.76
N SER A 62 -0.64 -5.07 4.46
CA SER A 62 0.65 -5.62 4.00
C SER A 62 1.11 -4.98 2.69
N THR A 63 0.21 -4.86 1.72
CA THR A 63 0.54 -4.25 0.42
C THR A 63 0.74 -2.75 0.50
N GLN A 64 -0.02 -2.06 1.37
CA GLN A 64 0.17 -0.64 1.60
C GLN A 64 1.58 -0.32 2.11
N LYS A 65 2.14 -1.19 2.94
CA LYS A 65 3.54 -1.09 3.37
C LYS A 65 4.51 -1.27 2.19
N THR A 66 4.25 -2.21 1.30
CA THR A 66 5.06 -2.41 0.09
C THR A 66 4.99 -1.22 -0.85
N LEU A 67 3.78 -0.67 -1.08
CA LEU A 67 3.58 0.56 -1.85
C LEU A 67 4.38 1.73 -1.26
N SER A 68 4.34 1.90 0.06
CA SER A 68 5.17 2.89 0.77
C SER A 68 6.66 2.70 0.51
N MET A 69 7.18 1.48 0.65
CA MET A 69 8.60 1.20 0.36
C MET A 69 8.96 1.47 -1.11
N VAL A 70 8.07 1.14 -2.06
CA VAL A 70 8.27 1.39 -3.49
C VAL A 70 8.28 2.90 -3.76
N ALA A 71 7.35 3.65 -3.16
CA ALA A 71 7.29 5.10 -3.28
C ALA A 71 8.53 5.80 -2.71
N GLU A 72 8.99 5.38 -1.52
CA GLU A 72 10.22 5.88 -0.92
C GLU A 72 11.44 5.61 -1.82
N ARG A 73 11.54 4.40 -2.39
CA ARG A 73 12.59 4.06 -3.36
C ARG A 73 12.53 4.87 -4.65
N ALA A 74 11.33 5.19 -5.12
CA ALA A 74 11.09 6.00 -6.30
C ALA A 74 11.24 7.51 -6.04
N GLY A 75 11.45 7.93 -4.77
CA GLY A 75 11.42 9.33 -4.38
C GLY A 75 10.06 10.01 -4.59
N PHE A 76 8.98 9.21 -4.65
CA PHE A 76 7.63 9.72 -4.82
C PHE A 76 7.12 10.27 -3.48
N GLN A 77 6.88 11.57 -3.42
CA GLN A 77 6.29 12.20 -2.25
C GLN A 77 4.78 11.93 -2.23
N TYR A 78 4.36 11.02 -1.35
CA TYR A 78 2.95 10.79 -1.05
C TYR A 78 2.62 11.41 0.31
N PRO A 79 1.40 11.95 0.50
CA PRO A 79 0.93 12.36 1.81
C PRO A 79 0.71 11.09 2.63
N MET A 80 1.78 10.58 3.23
CA MET A 80 1.63 9.72 4.39
C MET A 80 0.86 10.58 5.39
N ASN A 81 -0.22 10.07 5.96
CA ASN A 81 -0.79 10.67 7.16
C ASN A 81 0.20 10.35 8.29
N THR A 82 1.41 10.91 8.20
CA THR A 82 2.20 11.32 9.33
C THR A 82 1.34 12.35 10.02
N GLU A 83 0.33 11.88 10.75
CA GLU A 83 0.15 12.39 12.10
C GLU A 83 1.51 12.15 12.73
N GLU A 84 2.38 13.14 12.58
CA GLU A 84 3.49 13.36 13.48
C GLU A 84 2.87 13.13 14.85
N ASP A 85 3.30 12.04 15.48
CA ASP A 85 3.16 11.82 16.90
C ASP A 85 3.97 12.97 17.52
N GLU A 86 3.44 14.20 17.45
CA GLU A 86 3.71 15.25 18.41
C GLU A 86 3.15 14.67 19.70
N GLY A 87 3.96 13.80 20.31
CA GLY A 87 3.89 13.44 21.70
C GLY A 87 4.03 14.73 22.47
N ASN A 88 2.88 15.40 22.65
CA ASN A 88 2.71 16.49 23.57
C ASN A 88 2.83 15.87 24.96
N ASN A 89 4.07 15.72 25.39
CA ASN A 89 4.44 15.35 26.75
C ASN A 89 4.06 16.54 27.64
N SER A 90 2.95 16.42 28.38
CA SER A 90 2.58 17.32 29.47
C SER A 90 1.77 16.56 30.51
#